data_AF-D7CMJ2-F1
#
_entry.id   AF-D7CMJ2-F1
#
_cell.length_a   1.000
_cell.length_b   1.000
_cell.length_c   1.000
_cell.angle_alpha   90.00
_cell.angle_beta   90.00
_cell.angle_gamma   90.00
#
_symmetry.space_group_name_H-M   'P 1'
#
loop_
_entity.id
_entity.type
_entity.pdbx_description
1 polymer ?
#
loop_
_entity_poly.entity_id
_entity_poly.type
_entity_poly.pdbx_seq_one_letter_code
_entity_poly.pdbx_strand_id
1 'polypeptide(L)'
;MGKKWLAVTGAVVLTLALAAGAFAANPIKLIVNGQEIKPDVPPQIVNGRIMVPIRWVVEALGAGVQWEQSSEGNIVKITAEVLQRLRAIEPEQPETIVNELNRERVKQFLEQNQLYSIQDIRSLGRKVPFEIASEDDTWVRPVYSKYWHSTFMGGKYSDVSTLVSCAQRNLFVYTGGLSEGTGLYYSLGFTKEKVGSTFFNSLNSFELWLINRKVKEIYRLGDEWLVVVEPQLQGYQTVKINYDDVGMTIDEATEPSLMLFRVVTPDGYELEQAAQLLPVR
;
A
#
# COMPACT_ATOMS: atom_id res chain seq x y z
N MET A 1 -7.44 68.49 9.44
CA MET A 1 -7.98 67.11 9.60
C MET A 1 -7.10 66.00 9.01
N GLY A 2 -6.28 66.22 7.96
CA GLY A 2 -5.58 65.15 7.23
C GLY A 2 -4.46 64.37 7.95
N LYS A 3 -3.80 64.93 8.98
CA LYS A 3 -2.68 64.25 9.66
C LYS A 3 -3.09 63.09 10.59
N LYS A 4 -4.32 63.14 11.14
CA LYS A 4 -4.86 62.07 12.00
C LYS A 4 -5.29 60.84 11.19
N TRP A 5 -5.76 61.04 9.96
CA TRP A 5 -6.18 59.95 9.08
C TRP A 5 -5.00 59.16 8.52
N LEU A 6 -3.89 59.84 8.19
CA LEU A 6 -2.64 59.21 7.75
C LEU A 6 -2.05 58.24 8.78
N ALA A 7 -2.08 58.62 10.07
CA ALA A 7 -1.61 57.76 11.15
C ALA A 7 -2.50 56.53 11.36
N VAL A 8 -3.82 56.68 11.22
CA VAL A 8 -4.78 55.57 11.35
C VAL A 8 -4.65 54.60 10.17
N THR A 9 -4.53 55.10 8.93
CA THR A 9 -4.28 54.24 7.78
C THR A 9 -2.93 53.52 7.86
N GLY A 10 -1.88 54.21 8.32
CA GLY A 10 -0.57 53.60 8.52
C GLY A 10 -0.59 52.48 9.57
N ALA A 11 -1.31 52.67 10.68
CA ALA A 11 -1.45 51.66 11.72
C ALA A 11 -2.24 50.42 11.25
N VAL A 12 -3.28 50.61 10.44
CA VAL A 12 -4.10 49.51 9.86
C VAL A 12 -3.30 48.70 8.83
N VAL A 13 -2.51 49.36 7.98
CA VAL A 13 -1.63 48.67 7.01
C VAL A 13 -0.54 47.87 7.72
N LEU A 14 0.02 48.40 8.82
CA LEU A 14 1.04 47.70 9.60
C LEU A 14 0.48 46.48 10.35
N THR A 15 -0.76 46.54 10.82
CA THR A 15 -1.43 45.39 11.46
C THR A 15 -1.85 44.32 10.45
N LEU A 16 -2.26 44.71 9.23
CA LEU A 16 -2.50 43.75 8.13
C LEU A 16 -1.21 43.09 7.63
N ALA A 17 -0.08 43.81 7.63
CA ALA A 17 1.22 43.24 7.24
C ALA A 17 1.78 42.25 8.27
N LEU A 18 1.40 42.38 9.56
CA LEU A 18 1.77 41.44 10.63
C LEU A 18 0.82 40.23 10.72
N ALA A 19 -0.31 40.23 10.00
CA ALA A 19 -1.27 39.13 9.94
C ALA A 19 -0.98 38.12 8.81
N ALA A 20 0.19 38.17 8.19
CA ALA A 20 0.68 37.08 7.35
C ALA A 20 1.00 35.88 8.26
N GLY A 21 -0.01 35.08 8.56
CA GLY A 21 0.16 33.81 9.27
C GLY A 21 1.20 32.98 8.54
N ALA A 22 2.36 32.77 9.16
CA ALA A 22 3.28 31.74 8.72
C ALA A 22 2.57 30.40 8.95
N PHE A 23 1.98 29.84 7.90
CA PHE A 23 1.50 28.46 7.90
C PHE A 23 2.73 27.56 7.98
N ALA A 24 3.19 27.25 9.19
CA ALA A 24 4.12 26.16 9.39
C ALA A 24 3.41 24.88 8.93
N ALA A 25 3.95 24.24 7.89
CA ALA A 25 3.48 22.92 7.51
C ALA A 25 3.57 21.99 8.71
N ASN A 26 2.57 21.13 8.91
CA ASN A 26 2.60 20.15 9.99
C ASN A 26 3.89 19.33 9.90
N PRO A 27 4.63 19.14 11.00
CA PRO A 27 5.87 18.38 10.97
C PRO A 27 5.59 16.94 10.51
N ILE A 28 6.41 16.45 9.57
CA ILE A 28 6.31 15.07 9.09
C ILE A 28 6.73 14.16 10.23
N LYS A 29 5.79 13.31 10.68
CA LYS A 29 6.02 12.34 11.73
C LYS A 29 6.54 11.03 11.16
N LEU A 30 7.52 10.46 11.85
CA LEU A 30 7.99 9.10 11.59
C LEU A 30 7.44 8.20 12.69
N ILE A 31 6.76 7.13 12.31
CA ILE A 31 6.17 6.17 13.25
C ILE A 31 6.65 4.78 12.89
N VAL A 32 7.29 4.10 13.84
CA VAL A 32 7.81 2.73 13.70
C VAL A 32 7.16 1.89 14.77
N ASN A 33 6.51 0.78 14.38
CA ASN A 33 5.82 -0.12 15.30
C ASN A 33 4.86 0.60 16.27
N GLY A 34 4.14 1.61 15.76
CA GLY A 34 3.20 2.43 16.53
C GLY A 34 3.84 3.48 17.45
N GLN A 35 5.17 3.59 17.48
CA GLN A 35 5.88 4.59 18.27
C GLN A 35 6.40 5.72 17.38
N GLU A 36 6.11 6.96 17.75
CA GLU A 36 6.68 8.14 17.08
C GLU A 36 8.17 8.23 17.40
N ILE A 37 9.01 8.20 16.36
CA ILE A 37 10.45 8.40 16.47
C ILE A 37 10.80 9.85 16.12
N LYS A 38 11.76 10.41 16.87
CA LYS A 38 12.21 11.80 16.72
C LYS A 38 13.63 11.82 16.20
N PRO A 39 13.82 11.92 14.88
CA PRO A 39 15.16 11.91 14.30
C PRO A 39 15.89 13.22 14.57
N ASP A 40 17.22 13.15 14.72
CA ASP A 40 18.08 14.34 14.85
C ASP A 40 17.96 15.30 13.66
N VAL A 41 17.70 14.72 12.47
CA VAL A 41 17.37 15.44 11.24
C VAL A 41 15.90 15.16 10.92
N PRO A 42 15.00 16.16 10.94
CA PRO A 42 13.61 15.94 10.60
C PRO A 42 13.46 15.53 9.13
N PRO A 43 12.41 14.77 8.76
CA PRO A 43 12.12 14.51 7.36
C PRO A 43 11.87 15.81 6.59
N GLN A 44 12.32 15.86 5.34
CA GLN A 44 12.25 17.07 4.50
C GLN A 44 11.56 16.76 3.18
N ILE A 45 10.84 17.73 2.62
CA ILE A 45 10.31 17.62 1.25
C ILE A 45 11.35 18.20 0.30
N VAL A 46 11.92 17.36 -0.56
CA VAL A 46 12.89 17.74 -1.59
C VAL A 46 12.34 17.30 -2.95
N ASN A 47 12.15 18.26 -3.87
CA ASN A 47 11.60 18.00 -5.22
C ASN A 47 10.27 17.22 -5.19
N GLY A 48 9.37 17.56 -4.25
CA GLY A 48 8.09 16.87 -4.08
C GLY A 48 8.17 15.47 -3.46
N ARG A 49 9.35 15.03 -3.01
CA ARG A 49 9.53 13.74 -2.34
C ARG A 49 9.88 13.95 -0.88
N ILE A 50 9.33 13.10 0.00
CA ILE A 50 9.72 13.08 1.41
C ILE A 50 11.05 12.33 1.54
N MET A 51 12.08 13.04 1.96
CA MET A 51 13.39 12.50 2.33
C MET A 51 13.40 12.18 3.82
N VAL A 52 13.59 10.91 4.15
CA VAL A 52 13.69 10.40 5.52
C VAL A 52 15.15 10.05 5.80
N PRO A 53 15.72 10.38 6.98
CA PRO A 53 17.09 9.99 7.28
C PRO A 53 17.22 8.46 7.35
N ILE A 54 18.05 7.91 6.46
CA ILE A 54 18.20 6.46 6.25
C ILE A 54 18.57 5.69 7.54
N ARG A 55 19.38 6.29 8.42
CA ARG A 55 19.80 5.67 9.69
C ARG A 55 18.61 5.18 10.51
N TRP A 56 17.60 6.02 10.67
CA TRP A 56 16.42 5.69 11.47
C TRP A 56 15.60 4.56 10.88
N VAL A 57 15.49 4.50 9.54
CA VAL A 57 14.80 3.41 8.85
C VAL A 57 15.55 2.09 9.05
N VAL A 58 16.88 2.11 8.92
CA VAL A 58 17.72 0.90 9.00
C VAL A 58 17.84 0.38 10.42
N GLU A 59 18.03 1.25 11.41
CA GLU A 59 18.09 0.88 12.84
C GLU A 59 16.74 0.37 13.35
N ALA A 60 15.62 0.95 12.88
CA ALA A 60 14.28 0.44 13.15
C ALA A 60 14.07 -1.00 12.64
N LEU A 61 14.76 -1.37 11.56
CA LEU A 61 14.76 -2.73 11.00
C LEU A 61 15.79 -3.66 11.67
N GLY A 62 16.47 -3.19 12.72
CA GLY A 62 17.43 -3.95 13.51
C GLY A 62 18.84 -4.01 12.91
N ALA A 63 19.11 -3.25 11.85
CA ALA A 63 20.42 -3.21 11.20
C ALA A 63 21.20 -1.94 11.60
N GLY A 64 22.52 -2.01 11.63
CA GLY A 64 23.37 -0.85 11.92
C GLY A 64 23.70 -0.06 10.66
N VAL A 65 23.97 1.24 10.82
CA VAL A 65 24.50 2.09 9.74
C VAL A 65 25.92 2.52 10.05
N GLN A 66 26.84 2.18 9.16
CA GLN A 66 28.22 2.63 9.15
C GLN A 66 28.46 3.55 7.96
N TRP A 67 29.28 4.57 8.18
CA TRP A 67 29.76 5.43 7.10
C TRP A 67 31.16 4.97 6.71
N GLU A 68 31.35 4.64 5.44
CA GLU A 68 32.66 4.36 4.86
C GLU A 68 33.03 5.48 3.88
N GLN A 69 34.23 6.05 4.01
CA GLN A 69 34.77 6.94 3.00
C GLN A 69 35.27 6.12 1.82
N SER A 70 34.73 6.37 0.63
CA SER A 70 35.27 5.83 -0.63
C SER A 70 35.75 6.97 -1.53
N SER A 71 36.57 6.63 -2.52
CA SER A 71 37.03 7.56 -3.57
C SER A 71 35.90 8.15 -4.42
N GLU A 72 34.70 7.56 -4.37
CA GLU A 72 33.51 7.99 -5.12
C GLU A 72 32.48 8.71 -4.23
N GLY A 73 32.73 8.81 -2.92
CA GLY A 73 31.86 9.49 -1.95
C GLY A 73 31.70 8.72 -0.64
N ASN A 74 30.92 9.29 0.29
CA ASN A 74 30.57 8.60 1.54
C ASN A 74 29.56 7.49 1.23
N ILE A 75 29.93 6.24 1.48
CA ILE A 75 29.07 5.06 1.32
C ILE A 75 28.39 4.76 2.65
N VAL A 76 27.07 4.54 2.59
CA VAL A 76 26.28 4.02 3.72
C VAL A 76 26.36 2.50 3.69
N LYS A 77 27.05 1.90 4.66
CA LYS A 77 27.11 0.45 4.85
C LYS A 77 26.09 0.03 5.89
N ILE A 78 25.17 -0.83 5.49
CA ILE A 78 24.22 -1.47 6.40
C ILE A 78 24.92 -2.70 6.98
N THR A 79 25.07 -2.79 8.31
CA THR A 79 25.83 -3.88 8.94
C THR A 79 25.16 -5.23 8.66
N ALA A 80 25.99 -6.19 8.23
CA ALA A 80 25.57 -7.40 7.55
C ALA A 80 24.84 -8.42 8.44
N GLU A 81 24.81 -8.27 9.77
CA GLU A 81 24.28 -9.29 10.67
C GLU A 81 22.79 -9.60 10.43
N VAL A 82 21.97 -8.59 10.17
CA VAL A 82 20.55 -8.81 9.80
C VAL A 82 20.43 -9.42 8.41
N LEU A 83 21.16 -8.91 7.42
CA LEU A 83 21.14 -9.45 6.06
C LEU A 83 21.66 -10.88 5.98
N GLN A 84 22.66 -11.22 6.79
CA GLN A 84 23.24 -12.55 6.89
C GLN A 84 22.28 -13.51 7.61
N ARG A 85 21.58 -13.05 8.65
CA ARG A 85 20.47 -13.80 9.25
C ARG A 85 19.34 -14.03 8.25
N LEU A 86 18.94 -13.02 7.48
CA LEU A 86 17.90 -13.14 6.45
C LEU A 86 18.31 -14.11 5.33
N ARG A 87 19.54 -14.00 4.83
CA ARG A 87 20.12 -14.92 3.84
C ARG A 87 20.34 -16.34 4.36
N ALA A 88 20.38 -16.53 5.68
CA ALA A 88 20.46 -17.86 6.29
C ALA A 88 19.08 -18.49 6.52
N ILE A 89 17.98 -17.72 6.41
CA ILE A 89 16.61 -18.21 6.55
C ILE A 89 16.12 -18.87 5.24
N GLU A 90 16.64 -18.43 4.09
CA GLU A 90 16.25 -18.94 2.77
C GLU A 90 17.48 -19.36 1.95
N PRO A 91 17.37 -20.37 1.07
CA PRO A 91 18.47 -20.77 0.19
C PRO A 91 18.87 -19.64 -0.77
N GLU A 92 20.15 -19.63 -1.21
CA GLU A 92 20.73 -18.58 -2.05
C GLU A 92 19.99 -18.41 -3.39
N GLN A 93 19.36 -19.49 -3.87
CA GLN A 93 18.29 -19.42 -4.86
C GLN A 93 17.09 -20.25 -4.40
N PRO A 94 15.85 -19.80 -4.68
CA PRO A 94 14.65 -20.52 -4.28
C PRO A 94 14.57 -21.89 -4.97
N GLU A 95 14.69 -22.98 -4.22
CA GLU A 95 14.71 -24.34 -4.78
C GLU A 95 13.30 -24.88 -5.09
N THR A 96 12.26 -24.29 -4.48
CA THR A 96 10.85 -24.67 -4.62
C THR A 96 9.95 -23.45 -4.86
N ILE A 97 10.23 -22.65 -5.89
CA ILE A 97 9.19 -21.78 -6.44
C ILE A 97 8.27 -22.66 -7.28
N VAL A 98 7.03 -22.84 -6.82
CA VAL A 98 5.96 -23.34 -7.70
C VAL A 98 5.95 -22.44 -8.92
N ASN A 99 6.20 -23.02 -10.09
CA ASN A 99 6.28 -22.33 -11.38
C ASN A 99 5.14 -21.29 -11.52
N GLU A 100 5.47 -20.01 -11.27
CA GLU A 100 4.50 -18.92 -11.31
C GLU A 100 4.28 -18.53 -12.77
N LEU A 101 3.52 -19.35 -13.51
CA LEU A 101 3.07 -19.01 -14.86
C LEU A 101 2.47 -17.59 -14.93
N ASN A 102 1.92 -17.12 -13.80
CA ASN A 102 1.39 -15.77 -13.62
C ASN A 102 2.47 -14.69 -13.46
N ARG A 103 3.63 -14.97 -12.84
CA ARG A 103 4.69 -13.96 -12.63
C ARG A 103 5.33 -13.51 -13.92
N GLU A 104 5.66 -14.46 -14.80
CA GLU A 104 6.24 -14.12 -16.10
C GLU A 104 5.22 -13.40 -16.99
N ARG A 105 3.93 -13.79 -16.95
CA ARG A 105 2.87 -13.06 -17.66
C ARG A 105 2.69 -11.63 -17.14
N VAL A 106 2.70 -11.44 -15.81
CA VAL A 106 2.64 -10.10 -15.19
C VAL A 106 3.86 -9.28 -15.57
N LYS A 107 5.05 -9.87 -15.50
CA LYS A 107 6.31 -9.20 -15.85
C LYS A 107 6.31 -8.77 -17.32
N GLN A 108 5.96 -9.67 -18.23
CA GLN A 108 5.84 -9.36 -19.66
C GLN A 108 4.82 -8.25 -19.91
N PHE A 109 3.66 -8.29 -19.24
CA PHE A 109 2.67 -7.21 -19.35
C PHE A 109 3.26 -5.86 -18.91
N LEU A 110 3.93 -5.82 -17.75
CA LEU A 110 4.51 -4.58 -17.22
C LEU A 110 5.65 -4.04 -18.11
N GLU A 111 6.40 -4.93 -18.75
CA GLU A 111 7.51 -4.58 -19.63
C GLU A 111 7.04 -4.17 -21.04
N GLN A 112 5.94 -4.74 -21.53
CA GLN A 112 5.42 -4.51 -22.88
C GLN A 112 4.43 -3.34 -22.95
N ASN A 113 3.70 -3.07 -21.88
CA ASN A 113 2.68 -2.02 -21.88
C ASN A 113 3.24 -0.70 -21.35
N GLN A 114 3.13 0.35 -22.17
CA GLN A 114 3.34 1.72 -21.70
C GLN A 114 2.17 2.09 -20.78
N LEU A 115 2.43 2.09 -19.47
CA LEU A 115 1.42 2.44 -18.47
C LEU A 115 0.90 3.87 -18.69
N TYR A 116 -0.41 4.04 -18.55
CA TYR A 116 -1.03 5.36 -18.55
C TYR A 116 -0.52 6.20 -17.37
N SER A 117 -0.42 7.52 -17.54
CA SER A 117 -0.12 8.39 -16.42
C SER A 117 -1.28 8.39 -15.42
N ILE A 118 -0.99 8.66 -14.14
CA ILE A 118 -2.02 8.76 -13.09
C ILE A 118 -3.08 9.81 -13.47
N GLN A 119 -2.63 10.92 -14.07
CA GLN A 119 -3.47 12.01 -14.55
C GLN A 119 -4.36 11.59 -15.71
N ASP A 120 -3.86 10.79 -16.65
CA ASP A 120 -4.65 10.26 -17.76
C ASP A 120 -5.74 9.32 -17.25
N ILE A 121 -5.41 8.40 -16.33
CA ILE A 121 -6.42 7.49 -15.77
C ILE A 121 -7.50 8.27 -15.00
N ARG A 122 -7.16 9.34 -14.29
CA ARG A 122 -8.15 10.18 -13.58
C ARG A 122 -9.05 10.99 -14.52
N SER A 123 -8.51 11.45 -15.64
CA SER A 123 -9.22 12.35 -16.57
C SER A 123 -9.99 11.62 -17.65
N LEU A 124 -9.43 10.53 -18.19
CA LEU A 124 -9.98 9.74 -19.28
C LEU A 124 -10.66 8.45 -18.79
N GLY A 125 -10.24 7.94 -17.62
CA GLY A 125 -10.79 6.73 -17.04
C GLY A 125 -12.21 6.92 -16.50
N ARG A 126 -12.96 5.81 -16.45
CA ARG A 126 -14.29 5.78 -15.86
C ARG A 126 -14.16 5.66 -14.34
N LYS A 127 -14.92 6.47 -13.60
CA LYS A 127 -15.07 6.31 -12.15
C LYS A 127 -15.84 5.02 -11.85
N VAL A 128 -15.28 4.19 -11.01
CA VAL A 128 -15.81 2.86 -10.65
C VAL A 128 -16.63 2.98 -9.37
N PRO A 129 -17.90 2.55 -9.36
CA PRO A 129 -18.67 2.42 -8.13
C PRO A 129 -18.17 1.23 -7.31
N PHE A 130 -18.23 1.35 -5.99
CA PHE A 130 -17.84 0.30 -5.07
C PHE A 130 -18.66 0.36 -3.78
N GLU A 131 -18.68 -0.75 -3.05
CA GLU A 131 -19.31 -0.88 -1.74
C GLU A 131 -18.23 -1.19 -0.68
N ILE A 132 -18.32 -0.57 0.50
CA ILE A 132 -17.49 -0.98 1.64
C ILE A 132 -18.14 -2.22 2.27
N ALA A 133 -17.54 -3.39 2.06
CA ALA A 133 -18.08 -4.65 2.54
C ALA A 133 -17.79 -4.87 4.04
N SER A 134 -16.62 -4.46 4.52
CA SER A 134 -16.25 -4.51 5.93
C SER A 134 -15.14 -3.51 6.23
N GLU A 135 -15.13 -2.95 7.44
CA GLU A 135 -14.03 -2.13 7.94
C GLU A 135 -13.90 -2.22 9.46
N ASP A 136 -12.68 -2.02 9.95
CA ASP A 136 -12.39 -1.90 11.38
C ASP A 136 -11.16 -0.99 11.54
N ASP A 137 -11.40 0.26 11.93
CA ASP A 137 -10.34 1.27 12.14
C ASP A 137 -9.47 0.98 13.37
N THR A 138 -9.94 0.09 14.26
CA THR A 138 -9.23 -0.28 15.49
C THR A 138 -8.33 -1.50 15.31
N TRP A 139 -8.50 -2.23 14.20
CA TRP A 139 -7.76 -3.45 13.96
C TRP A 139 -6.28 -3.17 13.71
N VAL A 140 -5.42 -3.81 14.49
CA VAL A 140 -3.97 -3.78 14.29
C VAL A 140 -3.57 -5.11 13.69
N ARG A 141 -2.92 -5.07 12.51
CA ARG A 141 -2.36 -6.28 11.90
C ARG A 141 -1.39 -6.93 12.90
N PRO A 142 -1.64 -8.17 13.32
CA PRO A 142 -0.79 -8.80 14.33
C PRO A 142 0.58 -9.13 13.74
N VAL A 143 1.62 -9.00 14.55
CA VAL A 143 2.99 -9.45 14.22
C VAL A 143 3.08 -10.99 14.28
N TYR A 144 2.16 -11.62 15.00
CA TYR A 144 2.07 -13.08 15.15
C TYR A 144 0.63 -13.53 15.33
N SER A 145 0.26 -14.62 14.67
CA SER A 145 -1.00 -15.34 14.90
C SER A 145 -0.73 -16.80 15.25
N LYS A 146 -1.40 -17.33 16.27
CA LYS A 146 -1.30 -18.76 16.64
C LYS A 146 -1.69 -19.70 15.49
N TYR A 147 -2.48 -19.22 14.53
CA TYR A 147 -2.90 -19.98 13.35
C TYR A 147 -1.77 -20.15 12.31
N TRP A 148 -0.71 -19.35 12.38
CA TRP A 148 0.47 -19.44 11.50
C TRP A 148 1.40 -20.61 11.84
N HIS A 149 1.13 -21.32 12.93
CA HIS A 149 1.74 -22.62 13.24
C HIS A 149 0.71 -23.75 13.31
N SER A 150 -0.47 -23.52 12.72
CA SER A 150 -1.54 -24.50 12.77
C SER A 150 -1.11 -25.78 12.06
N THR A 151 -1.36 -26.93 12.67
CA THR A 151 -1.21 -28.24 12.02
C THR A 151 -2.45 -28.62 11.20
N PHE A 152 -3.49 -27.78 11.22
CA PHE A 152 -4.72 -27.97 10.46
C PHE A 152 -4.44 -28.11 8.96
N MET A 153 -5.05 -29.14 8.34
CA MET A 153 -4.85 -29.50 6.94
C MET A 153 -3.37 -29.56 6.52
N GLY A 154 -2.50 -30.13 7.38
CA GLY A 154 -1.09 -30.31 7.06
C GLY A 154 -0.25 -29.04 7.09
N GLY A 155 -0.71 -27.99 7.80
CA GLY A 155 0.02 -26.73 7.86
C GLY A 155 -0.42 -25.70 6.83
N LYS A 156 -1.66 -25.80 6.30
CA LYS A 156 -2.18 -24.93 5.23
C LYS A 156 -1.95 -23.43 5.47
N TYR A 157 -1.98 -22.98 6.73
CA TYR A 157 -1.82 -21.56 7.10
C TYR A 157 -0.43 -21.22 7.65
N SER A 158 0.49 -22.18 7.61
CA SER A 158 1.84 -22.08 8.17
C SER A 158 2.91 -21.87 7.10
N ASP A 159 2.50 -21.60 5.86
CA ASP A 159 3.42 -21.33 4.74
C ASP A 159 4.12 -19.98 4.94
N VAL A 160 5.41 -20.02 5.28
CA VAL A 160 6.20 -18.84 5.63
C VAL A 160 6.27 -17.85 4.47
N SER A 161 6.45 -18.32 3.24
CA SER A 161 6.52 -17.47 2.05
C SER A 161 5.26 -16.65 1.85
N THR A 162 4.08 -17.27 1.99
CA THR A 162 2.79 -16.58 1.93
C THR A 162 2.64 -15.54 3.04
N LEU A 163 3.04 -15.88 4.27
CA LEU A 163 2.97 -14.97 5.42
C LEU A 163 3.89 -13.76 5.24
N VAL A 164 5.12 -13.96 4.77
CA VAL A 164 6.06 -12.88 4.45
C VAL A 164 5.52 -12.00 3.32
N SER A 165 4.99 -12.60 2.25
CA SER A 165 4.35 -11.86 1.14
C SER A 165 3.17 -11.01 1.63
N CYS A 166 2.33 -11.55 2.51
CA CYS A 166 1.22 -10.80 3.12
C CYS A 166 1.71 -9.67 4.02
N ALA A 167 2.79 -9.87 4.76
CA ALA A 167 3.37 -8.82 5.62
C ALA A 167 3.94 -7.64 4.81
N GLN A 168 4.47 -7.91 3.62
CA GLN A 168 5.06 -6.89 2.73
C GLN A 168 4.03 -6.06 1.97
N ARG A 169 2.77 -6.49 1.92
CA ARG A 169 1.71 -5.91 1.09
C ARG A 169 0.57 -5.36 1.91
N ASN A 170 -0.09 -4.36 1.35
CA ASN A 170 -1.23 -3.69 1.96
C ASN A 170 -2.41 -3.53 0.98
N LEU A 171 -2.26 -4.02 -0.25
CA LEU A 171 -3.35 -4.27 -1.19
C LEU A 171 -3.38 -5.76 -1.53
N PHE A 172 -4.57 -6.36 -1.45
CA PHE A 172 -4.83 -7.70 -1.97
C PHE A 172 -6.07 -7.66 -2.85
N VAL A 173 -5.97 -8.20 -4.05
CA VAL A 173 -7.08 -8.34 -4.97
C VAL A 173 -7.62 -9.75 -4.78
N TYR A 174 -8.87 -9.85 -4.34
CA TYR A 174 -9.51 -11.12 -4.04
C TYR A 174 -10.64 -11.39 -5.04
N THR A 175 -10.46 -12.47 -5.78
CA THR A 175 -11.40 -12.95 -6.81
C THR A 175 -11.76 -14.43 -6.63
N GLY A 176 -11.20 -15.06 -5.59
CA GLY A 176 -11.31 -16.50 -5.35
C GLY A 176 -12.59 -16.88 -4.62
N GLY A 177 -12.72 -18.17 -4.31
CA GLY A 177 -13.82 -18.71 -3.52
C GLY A 177 -13.47 -18.85 -2.04
N LEU A 178 -14.35 -19.51 -1.30
CA LEU A 178 -14.28 -19.65 0.15
C LEU A 178 -12.91 -20.14 0.67
N SER A 179 -12.29 -21.10 -0.02
CA SER A 179 -11.02 -21.70 0.42
C SER A 179 -9.86 -20.71 0.35
N GLU A 180 -9.76 -19.98 -0.76
CA GLU A 180 -8.73 -18.98 -1.03
C GLU A 180 -8.90 -17.78 -0.10
N GLY A 181 -10.14 -17.33 0.07
CA GLY A 181 -10.48 -16.19 0.94
C GLY A 181 -10.15 -16.49 2.40
N THR A 182 -10.52 -17.69 2.86
CA THR A 182 -10.19 -18.16 4.22
C THR A 182 -8.67 -18.24 4.41
N GLY A 183 -7.92 -18.69 3.40
CA GLY A 183 -6.46 -18.68 3.41
C GLY A 183 -5.90 -17.29 3.63
N LEU A 184 -6.26 -16.34 2.77
CA LEU A 184 -5.80 -14.96 2.87
C LEU A 184 -6.18 -14.32 4.22
N TYR A 185 -7.40 -14.54 4.70
CA TYR A 185 -7.88 -13.99 5.97
C TYR A 185 -7.00 -14.43 7.16
N TYR A 186 -6.69 -15.72 7.26
CA TYR A 186 -5.80 -16.20 8.33
C TYR A 186 -4.35 -15.77 8.11
N SER A 187 -3.86 -15.73 6.87
CA SER A 187 -2.52 -15.22 6.54
C SER A 187 -2.34 -13.74 6.92
N LEU A 188 -3.39 -12.94 6.80
CA LEU A 188 -3.40 -11.54 7.27
C LEU A 188 -3.52 -11.40 8.79
N GLY A 189 -3.74 -12.51 9.50
CA GLY A 189 -3.80 -12.55 10.95
C GLY A 189 -5.18 -12.24 11.53
N PHE A 190 -6.23 -12.27 10.73
CA PHE A 190 -7.58 -12.16 11.27
C PHE A 190 -7.97 -13.41 12.06
N THR A 191 -8.69 -13.23 13.16
CA THR A 191 -9.00 -14.30 14.12
C THR A 191 -10.47 -14.36 14.54
N LYS A 192 -11.32 -13.42 14.11
CA LYS A 192 -12.75 -13.41 14.47
C LYS A 192 -13.50 -14.57 13.78
N GLU A 193 -14.45 -15.15 14.50
CA GLU A 193 -15.32 -16.29 14.10
C GLU A 193 -16.30 -15.99 12.96
N LYS A 194 -16.35 -14.76 12.44
CA LYS A 194 -17.27 -14.33 11.37
C LYS A 194 -16.85 -14.72 9.95
N VAL A 195 -16.07 -15.79 9.79
CA VAL A 195 -15.80 -16.33 8.46
C VAL A 195 -16.89 -17.35 8.12
N GLY A 196 -17.98 -16.84 7.56
CA GLY A 196 -19.07 -17.66 7.01
C GLY A 196 -19.07 -17.65 5.48
N SER A 197 -19.91 -18.48 4.87
CA SER A 197 -20.08 -18.54 3.41
C SER A 197 -20.46 -17.20 2.76
N THR A 198 -20.99 -16.26 3.54
CA THR A 198 -21.37 -14.91 3.11
C THR A 198 -20.20 -13.95 2.95
N PHE A 199 -19.03 -14.21 3.56
CA PHE A 199 -17.87 -13.30 3.52
C PHE A 199 -17.00 -13.46 2.27
N PHE A 200 -17.19 -14.55 1.52
CA PHE A 200 -16.34 -14.94 0.38
C PHE A 200 -17.18 -15.47 -0.79
N ASN A 201 -18.29 -14.78 -1.07
CA ASN A 201 -19.16 -15.11 -2.20
C ASN A 201 -19.03 -14.04 -3.29
N SER A 202 -18.14 -14.31 -4.24
CA SER A 202 -17.61 -13.39 -5.26
C SER A 202 -18.06 -13.75 -6.68
N LEU A 203 -19.16 -14.49 -6.84
CA LEU A 203 -19.59 -14.97 -8.17
C LEU A 203 -19.73 -13.85 -9.21
N ASN A 204 -20.22 -12.68 -8.80
CA ASN A 204 -20.46 -11.53 -9.67
C ASN A 204 -19.67 -10.27 -9.26
N SER A 205 -18.68 -10.42 -8.40
CA SER A 205 -17.91 -9.29 -7.88
C SER A 205 -16.51 -9.72 -7.44
N PHE A 206 -15.58 -8.79 -7.39
CA PHE A 206 -14.30 -9.00 -6.72
C PHE A 206 -14.15 -8.01 -5.57
N GLU A 207 -13.17 -8.29 -4.71
CA GLU A 207 -12.89 -7.45 -3.56
C GLU A 207 -11.45 -6.94 -3.57
N LEU A 208 -11.27 -5.70 -3.11
CA LEU A 208 -9.98 -5.13 -2.76
C LEU A 208 -9.87 -5.09 -1.24
N TRP A 209 -8.85 -5.75 -0.71
CA TRP A 209 -8.56 -5.78 0.71
C TRP A 209 -7.43 -4.79 0.97
N LEU A 210 -7.79 -3.73 1.65
CA LEU A 210 -6.98 -2.55 1.90
C LEU A 210 -6.56 -2.56 3.36
N ILE A 211 -5.26 -2.69 3.60
CA ILE A 211 -4.71 -2.71 4.96
C ILE A 211 -4.03 -1.37 5.24
N ASN A 212 -4.32 -0.81 6.42
CA ASN A 212 -3.81 0.47 6.88
C ASN A 212 -4.04 1.60 5.86
N ARG A 213 -5.20 1.60 5.18
CA ARG A 213 -5.58 2.60 4.19
C ARG A 213 -7.09 2.59 3.97
N LYS A 214 -7.67 3.74 3.64
CA LYS A 214 -9.09 3.87 3.24
C LYS A 214 -9.22 4.27 1.79
N VAL A 215 -10.09 3.60 1.05
CA VAL A 215 -10.43 3.99 -0.32
C VAL A 215 -11.18 5.32 -0.33
N LYS A 216 -10.90 6.15 -1.33
CA LYS A 216 -11.67 7.36 -1.64
C LYS A 216 -12.37 7.22 -2.96
N GLU A 217 -11.62 6.83 -3.98
CA GLU A 217 -12.10 6.76 -5.35
C GLU A 217 -11.38 5.64 -6.08
N ILE A 218 -12.06 5.07 -7.06
CA ILE A 218 -11.49 4.09 -7.97
C ILE A 218 -11.78 4.56 -9.39
N TYR A 219 -10.75 4.52 -10.24
CA TYR A 219 -10.85 4.82 -11.66
C TYR A 219 -10.35 3.63 -12.46
N ARG A 220 -10.90 3.42 -13.64
CA ARG A 220 -10.47 2.38 -14.57
C ARG A 220 -10.28 2.95 -15.96
N LEU A 221 -9.13 2.66 -16.58
CA LEU A 221 -8.84 2.94 -17.98
C LEU A 221 -8.23 1.68 -18.62
N GLY A 222 -9.03 0.97 -19.40
CA GLY A 222 -8.65 -0.35 -19.93
C GLY A 222 -8.43 -1.36 -18.80
N ASP A 223 -7.22 -1.92 -18.76
CA ASP A 223 -6.77 -2.93 -17.79
C ASP A 223 -6.13 -2.31 -16.53
N GLU A 224 -5.93 -0.98 -16.52
CA GLU A 224 -5.37 -0.26 -15.38
C GLU A 224 -6.46 0.29 -14.46
N TRP A 225 -6.28 0.00 -13.17
CA TRP A 225 -7.16 0.39 -12.08
C TRP A 225 -6.39 1.30 -11.13
N LEU A 226 -6.85 2.53 -11.01
CA LEU A 226 -6.28 3.50 -10.08
C LEU A 226 -7.12 3.52 -8.81
N VAL A 227 -6.55 3.05 -7.70
CA VAL A 227 -7.18 3.03 -6.39
C VAL A 227 -6.64 4.19 -5.57
N VAL A 228 -7.43 5.25 -5.44
CA VAL A 228 -7.08 6.44 -4.65
C VAL A 228 -7.39 6.16 -3.19
N VAL A 229 -6.37 6.22 -2.33
CA VAL A 229 -6.49 5.89 -0.90
C VAL A 229 -5.86 6.94 0.01
N GLU A 230 -6.39 7.05 1.22
CA GLU A 230 -5.74 7.73 2.35
C GLU A 230 -5.01 6.71 3.23
N PRO A 231 -3.68 6.77 3.37
CA PRO A 231 -2.93 5.93 4.30
C PRO A 231 -3.41 6.13 5.75
N GLN A 232 -3.46 5.03 6.50
CA GLN A 232 -3.78 4.99 7.92
C GLN A 232 -2.63 4.31 8.68
N LEU A 233 -2.55 4.50 10.00
CA LEU A 233 -1.57 3.80 10.83
C LEU A 233 -1.98 2.35 11.14
N GLN A 234 -3.29 2.11 11.13
CA GLN A 234 -3.89 0.83 11.45
C GLN A 234 -5.26 0.74 10.76
N GLY A 235 -5.90 -0.41 10.91
CA GLY A 235 -7.22 -0.71 10.40
C GLY A 235 -7.20 -1.42 9.06
N TYR A 236 -8.37 -1.89 8.65
CA TYR A 236 -8.56 -2.46 7.33
C TYR A 236 -9.90 -2.04 6.74
N GLN A 237 -9.99 -2.16 5.42
CA GLN A 237 -11.22 -1.99 4.67
C GLN A 237 -11.27 -3.04 3.55
N THR A 238 -12.40 -3.71 3.37
CA THR A 238 -12.67 -4.52 2.19
C THR A 238 -13.67 -3.79 1.31
N VAL A 239 -13.34 -3.68 0.03
CA VAL A 239 -14.11 -2.92 -0.96
C VAL A 239 -14.57 -3.88 -2.03
N LYS A 240 -15.88 -3.96 -2.24
CA LYS A 240 -16.50 -4.84 -3.23
C LYS A 240 -16.83 -4.06 -4.50
N ILE A 241 -16.50 -4.64 -5.65
CA ILE A 241 -16.76 -4.09 -6.98
C ILE A 241 -17.48 -5.15 -7.79
N ASN A 242 -18.68 -4.83 -8.28
CA ASN A 242 -19.44 -5.76 -9.12
C ASN A 242 -18.91 -5.73 -10.55
N TYR A 243 -18.82 -6.90 -11.20
CA TYR A 243 -18.32 -7.00 -12.57
C TYR A 243 -19.23 -6.24 -13.56
N ASP A 244 -20.55 -6.30 -13.37
CA ASP A 244 -21.52 -5.62 -14.23
C ASP A 244 -21.33 -4.09 -14.24
N ASP A 245 -21.04 -3.50 -13.08
CA ASP A 245 -20.86 -2.05 -12.94
C ASP A 245 -19.67 -1.52 -13.75
N VAL A 246 -18.68 -2.39 -13.95
CA VAL A 246 -17.44 -2.10 -14.67
C VAL A 246 -17.42 -2.71 -16.08
N GLY A 247 -18.54 -3.27 -16.54
CA GLY A 247 -18.67 -3.86 -17.87
C GLY A 247 -17.75 -5.05 -18.08
N MET A 248 -17.60 -5.91 -17.07
CA MET A 248 -16.84 -7.15 -17.16
C MET A 248 -17.79 -8.34 -17.06
N THR A 249 -17.52 -9.40 -17.81
CA THR A 249 -18.23 -10.67 -17.66
C THR A 249 -17.23 -11.81 -17.51
N ILE A 250 -17.39 -12.63 -16.46
CA ILE A 250 -16.53 -13.81 -16.25
C ILE A 250 -16.90 -14.88 -17.27
N ASP A 251 -15.91 -15.34 -18.04
CA ASP A 251 -16.04 -16.43 -19.00
C ASP A 251 -14.80 -17.32 -18.91
N GLU A 252 -14.94 -18.45 -18.20
CA GLU A 252 -13.86 -19.42 -17.96
C GLU A 252 -13.25 -20.01 -19.24
N ALA A 253 -13.95 -19.92 -20.38
CA ALA A 253 -13.43 -20.36 -21.67
C ALA A 253 -12.49 -19.33 -22.33
N THR A 254 -12.39 -18.12 -21.78
CA THR A 254 -11.57 -17.03 -22.31
C THR A 254 -10.20 -17.01 -21.62
N GLU A 255 -9.14 -16.66 -22.36
CA GLU A 255 -7.83 -16.47 -21.77
C GLU A 255 -7.88 -15.39 -20.67
N PRO A 256 -7.25 -15.61 -19.51
CA PRO A 256 -7.26 -14.61 -18.44
C PRO A 256 -6.60 -13.31 -18.87
N SER A 257 -7.36 -12.22 -18.76
CA SER A 257 -6.89 -10.85 -18.92
C SER A 257 -6.23 -10.37 -17.62
N LEU A 258 -5.19 -9.55 -17.75
CA LEU A 258 -4.54 -8.96 -16.58
C LEU A 258 -5.27 -7.69 -16.15
N MET A 259 -5.51 -7.57 -14.86
CA MET A 259 -5.92 -6.31 -14.22
C MET A 259 -4.76 -5.79 -13.38
N LEU A 260 -4.27 -4.60 -13.69
CA LEU A 260 -3.22 -3.93 -12.93
C LEU A 260 -3.84 -2.87 -12.01
N PHE A 261 -3.69 -3.04 -10.71
CA PHE A 261 -4.10 -2.09 -9.69
C PHE A 261 -2.92 -1.28 -9.22
N ARG A 262 -3.06 0.04 -9.26
CA ARG A 262 -2.09 1.01 -8.76
C ARG A 262 -2.72 1.81 -7.65
N VAL A 263 -2.14 1.71 -6.47
CA VAL A 263 -2.61 2.43 -5.28
C VAL A 263 -1.91 3.77 -5.23
N VAL A 264 -2.67 4.85 -5.14
CA VAL A 264 -2.13 6.20 -5.11
C VAL A 264 -2.74 7.04 -3.99
N THR A 265 -2.02 8.03 -3.50
CA THR A 265 -2.59 9.06 -2.64
C THR A 265 -3.49 10.03 -3.44
N PRO A 266 -4.32 10.85 -2.78
CA PRO A 266 -5.09 11.90 -3.46
C PRO A 266 -4.21 12.84 -4.30
N ASP A 267 -2.98 13.10 -3.85
CA ASP A 267 -2.00 13.95 -4.56
C ASP A 267 -1.31 13.24 -5.74
N GLY A 268 -1.56 11.95 -5.94
CA GLY A 268 -1.01 11.17 -7.07
C GLY A 268 0.35 10.53 -6.80
N TYR A 269 0.75 10.35 -5.54
CA TYR A 269 1.92 9.55 -5.21
C TYR A 269 1.56 8.07 -5.20
N GLU A 270 2.29 7.26 -5.96
CA GLU A 270 2.09 5.82 -5.99
C GLU A 270 2.68 5.13 -4.77
N LEU A 271 1.90 4.23 -4.17
CA LEU A 271 2.22 3.53 -2.93
C LEU A 271 2.54 2.05 -3.17
N GLU A 272 1.79 1.39 -4.06
CA GLU A 272 1.84 -0.05 -4.25
C GLU A 272 1.20 -0.43 -5.59
N GLN A 273 1.64 -1.54 -6.17
CA GLN A 273 1.03 -2.16 -7.34
C GLN A 273 0.62 -3.60 -7.02
N ALA A 274 -0.52 -4.03 -7.56
CA ALA A 274 -0.96 -5.42 -7.52
C ALA A 274 -1.52 -5.80 -8.89
N ALA A 275 -1.28 -7.04 -9.32
CA ALA A 275 -1.80 -7.52 -10.59
C ALA A 275 -2.57 -8.82 -10.36
N GLN A 276 -3.70 -8.97 -11.03
CA GLN A 276 -4.56 -10.14 -10.93
C GLN A 276 -4.98 -10.59 -12.32
N LEU A 277 -4.84 -11.88 -12.60
CA LEU A 277 -5.36 -12.48 -13.83
C LEU A 277 -6.79 -12.96 -13.58
N LEU A 278 -7.69 -12.62 -14.50
CA LEU A 278 -9.10 -13.03 -14.47
C LEU A 278 -9.59 -13.37 -15.87
N PRO A 279 -10.34 -14.48 -16.06
CA PRO A 279 -10.95 -14.83 -17.34
C PRO A 279 -12.19 -13.96 -17.56
N VAL A 280 -11.97 -12.73 -18.02
CA VAL A 280 -13.01 -11.71 -18.22
C VAL A 280 -13.08 -11.28 -19.67
N ARG A 281 -14.31 -11.14 -20.19
CA ARG A 281 -14.64 -10.46 -21.44
C ARG A 281 -15.17 -9.06 -21.20
#